data_AF-A0A2K3JXU3-F1
#
_entry.id   AF-A0A2K3JXU3-F1
#
_cell.length_a   1.000
_cell.length_b   1.000
_cell.length_c   1.000
_cell.angle_alpha   90.00
_cell.angle_beta   90.00
_cell.angle_gamma   90.00
#
_symmetry.space_group_name_H-M   'P 1'
#
loop_
_entity.id
_entity.type
_entity.pdbx_description
1 polymer ?
#
loop_
_entity_poly.entity_id
_entity_poly.type
_entity_poly.pdbx_seq_one_letter_code
_entity_poly.pdbx_strand_id
1 'polypeptide(L)'
;MVSYQPYAMGRMKFIWGDDAEEFKPERWLDENGIFLPKNPFKFTAFQAGPRICLGKDFAYRQMKIFSAVLLGCFRFKLNDEKKNVTYKTMITLHIDG
;
A
#
# COMPACT_ATOMS: atom_id res chain seq x y z
N MET A 1 -18.31 10.29 -17.39
CA MET A 1 -17.28 9.25 -17.11
C MET A 1 -17.00 9.29 -15.62
N VAL A 2 -17.02 8.15 -14.93
CA VAL A 2 -16.68 8.07 -13.50
C VAL A 2 -15.28 7.50 -13.38
N SER A 3 -14.39 8.20 -12.68
CA SER A 3 -13.04 7.75 -12.37
C SER A 3 -12.78 7.83 -10.87
N TYR A 4 -11.96 6.92 -10.36
CA TYR A 4 -11.41 6.99 -9.01
C TYR A 4 -9.90 6.86 -9.10
N GLN A 5 -9.21 7.52 -8.17
CA GLN A 5 -7.76 7.59 -8.15
C GLN A 5 -7.24 6.92 -6.87
N PRO A 6 -6.72 5.67 -6.94
CA PRO A 6 -6.25 4.95 -5.76
C PRO A 6 -5.22 5.71 -4.94
N TYR A 7 -4.35 6.49 -5.60
CA TYR A 7 -3.37 7.36 -4.92
C TYR A 7 -4.04 8.38 -3.99
N ALA A 8 -5.05 9.10 -4.48
CA ALA A 8 -5.74 10.12 -3.71
C ALA A 8 -6.59 9.46 -2.62
N MET A 9 -7.39 8.46 -2.98
CA MET A 9 -8.26 7.73 -2.04
C MET A 9 -7.48 7.11 -0.88
N GLY A 10 -6.26 6.63 -1.12
CA GLY A 10 -5.37 6.09 -0.09
C GLY A 10 -4.92 7.11 0.96
N ARG A 11 -5.08 8.42 0.71
CA ARG A 11 -4.65 9.52 1.60
C ARG A 11 -5.81 10.42 2.04
N MET A 12 -7.04 10.10 1.67
CA MET A 12 -8.20 10.89 2.06
C MET A 12 -8.56 10.65 3.53
N LYS A 13 -8.51 11.71 4.35
CA LYS A 13 -8.91 11.67 5.76
C LYS A 13 -10.35 11.19 5.97
N PHE A 14 -11.27 11.57 5.08
CA PHE A 14 -12.64 11.07 5.09
C PHE A 14 -12.74 9.53 5.04
N ILE A 15 -11.79 8.88 4.36
CA ILE A 15 -11.77 7.43 4.21
C ILE A 15 -10.97 6.78 5.34
N TRP A 16 -9.81 7.33 5.68
CA TRP A 16 -8.81 6.67 6.51
C TRP A 16 -8.64 7.23 7.92
N GLY A 17 -9.27 8.37 8.24
CA GLY A 17 -9.08 9.10 9.48
C GLY A 17 -7.97 10.15 9.39
N ASP A 18 -7.69 10.84 10.48
CA ASP A 18 -6.66 11.90 10.50
C ASP A 18 -5.25 11.39 10.21
N ASP A 19 -4.99 10.11 10.48
CA ASP A 19 -3.72 9.40 10.23
C ASP A 19 -3.62 8.84 8.80
N ALA A 20 -4.42 9.34 7.85
CA ALA A 20 -4.47 8.84 6.46
C ALA A 20 -3.11 8.86 5.73
N GLU A 21 -2.22 9.78 6.09
CA GLU A 21 -0.89 9.91 5.49
C GLU A 21 0.21 9.13 6.25
N GLU A 22 -0.13 8.52 7.39
CA GLU A 22 0.82 7.77 8.21
C GLU A 22 0.93 6.31 7.73
N PHE A 23 2.16 5.79 7.75
CA PHE A 23 2.39 4.36 7.57
C PHE A 23 2.05 3.61 8.87
N LYS A 24 0.85 3.03 8.91
CA LYS A 24 0.29 2.35 10.09
C LYS A 24 -0.15 0.91 9.77
N PRO A 25 0.76 -0.08 9.82
CA PRO A 25 0.44 -1.48 9.56
C PRO A 25 -0.69 -2.03 10.44
N GLU A 26 -0.77 -1.57 11.68
CA GLU A 26 -1.74 -2.00 12.70
C GLU A 26 -3.18 -1.69 12.29
N ARG A 27 -3.39 -0.76 11.34
CA ARG A 27 -4.72 -0.46 10.78
C ARG A 27 -5.39 -1.68 10.15
N TRP A 28 -4.60 -2.66 9.75
CA TRP A 28 -5.06 -3.90 9.12
C TRP A 28 -5.29 -5.04 10.12
N LEU A 29 -5.15 -4.78 11.41
CA LEU A 29 -5.32 -5.76 12.48
C LEU A 29 -6.54 -5.39 13.34
N ASP A 30 -7.15 -6.39 13.97
CA ASP A 30 -8.09 -6.19 15.07
C ASP A 30 -7.37 -6.07 16.42
N GLU A 31 -8.14 -5.96 17.51
CA GLU A 31 -7.61 -5.83 18.88
C GLU A 31 -6.78 -7.05 19.33
N ASN A 32 -6.97 -8.21 18.69
CA ASN A 32 -6.23 -9.45 18.96
C ASN A 32 -5.03 -9.62 18.03
N GLY A 33 -4.74 -8.65 17.16
CA GLY A 33 -3.67 -8.74 16.17
C GLY A 33 -4.01 -9.63 14.95
N ILE A 34 -5.27 -9.97 14.76
CA ILE A 34 -5.72 -10.79 13.63
C ILE A 34 -5.98 -9.90 12.42
N PHE A 35 -5.56 -10.35 11.24
CA PHE A 35 -5.75 -9.60 10.00
C PHE A 35 -7.24 -9.36 9.71
N LEU A 36 -7.60 -8.09 9.59
CA LEU A 36 -8.94 -7.61 9.28
C LEU A 36 -8.95 -7.00 7.87
N PRO A 37 -9.43 -7.73 6.84
CA PRO A 37 -9.49 -7.20 5.48
C PRO A 37 -10.42 -6.00 5.39
N LYS A 38 -9.95 -4.92 4.77
CA LYS A 38 -10.79 -3.74 4.49
C LYS A 38 -11.59 -3.94 3.22
N ASN A 39 -12.71 -3.22 3.13
CA ASN A 39 -13.56 -3.19 1.95
C ASN A 39 -12.74 -2.85 0.68
N PRO A 40 -12.84 -3.62 -0.42
CA PRO A 40 -12.14 -3.32 -1.67
C PRO A 40 -12.45 -1.95 -2.28
N PHE A 41 -13.65 -1.41 -2.04
CA PHE A 41 -14.02 -0.05 -2.46
C PHE A 41 -13.38 1.05 -1.58
N LYS A 42 -12.90 0.69 -0.39
CA LYS A 42 -12.10 1.54 0.49
C LYS A 42 -10.61 1.49 0.11
N PHE A 43 -10.10 0.29 -0.18
CA PHE A 43 -8.72 0.06 -0.60
C PHE A 43 -8.66 -0.42 -2.06
N THR A 44 -8.64 0.53 -2.99
CA THR A 44 -8.84 0.29 -4.43
C THR A 44 -7.56 -0.03 -5.20
N ALA A 45 -6.44 -0.33 -4.52
CA ALA A 45 -5.16 -0.64 -5.18
C ALA A 45 -5.23 -1.84 -6.14
N PHE A 46 -6.15 -2.78 -5.88
CA PHE A 46 -6.43 -3.93 -6.75
C PHE A 46 -7.79 -3.83 -7.45
N GLN A 47 -8.36 -2.62 -7.62
CA GLN A 47 -9.74 -2.44 -8.07
C GLN A 47 -10.75 -3.09 -7.10
N ALA A 48 -12.03 -3.11 -7.47
CA ALA A 48 -13.10 -3.68 -6.68
C ALA A 48 -14.20 -4.29 -7.56
N GLY A 49 -15.08 -5.09 -6.94
CA GLY A 49 -16.22 -5.70 -7.62
C GLY A 49 -15.81 -6.68 -8.75
N PRO A 50 -16.63 -6.82 -9.81
CA PRO A 50 -16.37 -7.75 -10.92
C PRO A 50 -15.07 -7.50 -11.70
N ARG A 51 -14.43 -6.34 -11.51
CA ARG A 51 -13.16 -5.95 -12.16
C ARG A 51 -11.99 -5.93 -11.18
N ILE A 52 -12.14 -6.54 -10.00
CA ILE A 52 -11.03 -6.75 -9.08
C ILE A 52 -9.89 -7.50 -9.79
N CYS A 53 -8.66 -7.12 -9.50
CA CYS A 53 -7.48 -7.74 -10.10
C CYS A 53 -7.46 -9.24 -9.81
N LEU A 54 -7.49 -10.06 -10.86
CA LEU A 54 -7.43 -11.51 -10.77
C LEU A 54 -6.15 -11.99 -10.05
N GLY A 55 -5.06 -11.22 -10.18
CA GLY A 55 -3.77 -11.51 -9.55
C GLY A 55 -3.62 -11.01 -8.11
N LYS A 56 -4.66 -10.46 -7.48
CA LYS A 56 -4.57 -9.85 -6.13
C LYS A 56 -3.95 -10.79 -5.08
N ASP A 57 -4.48 -11.99 -4.96
CA ASP A 57 -4.02 -12.93 -3.91
C ASP A 57 -2.62 -13.48 -4.21
N PHE A 58 -2.31 -13.65 -5.50
CA PHE A 58 -0.96 -14.01 -5.95
C PHE A 58 0.05 -12.91 -5.62
N ALA A 59 -0.27 -11.65 -5.89
CA ALA A 59 0.57 -10.50 -5.56
C ALA A 59 0.84 -10.41 -4.05
N TYR A 60 -0.19 -10.58 -3.21
CA TYR A 60 0.00 -10.61 -1.76
C TYR A 60 0.90 -11.75 -1.30
N ARG A 61 0.75 -12.94 -1.89
CA ARG A 61 1.62 -14.08 -1.58
C ARG A 61 3.07 -13.78 -1.93
N GLN A 62 3.32 -13.25 -3.13
CA GLN A 62 4.65 -12.88 -3.57
C GLN A 62 5.26 -11.81 -2.67
N MET A 63 4.53 -10.73 -2.38
CA MET A 63 4.99 -9.66 -1.50
C MET A 63 5.43 -10.19 -0.13
N LYS A 64 4.67 -11.11 0.47
CA LYS A 64 5.03 -11.72 1.76
C LYS A 64 6.31 -12.55 1.66
N ILE A 65 6.43 -13.39 0.63
CA ILE A 65 7.63 -14.20 0.39
C ILE A 65 8.86 -13.30 0.20
N PHE A 66 8.77 -12.32 -0.69
CA PHE A 66 9.87 -11.37 -0.93
C PHE A 66 10.24 -10.60 0.33
N SER A 67 9.26 -10.09 1.09
CA SER A 67 9.53 -9.36 2.33
C SER A 67 10.22 -10.24 3.37
N ALA A 68 9.77 -11.49 3.54
CA ALA A 68 10.39 -12.42 4.46
C ALA A 68 11.84 -12.74 4.09
N VAL A 69 12.12 -12.97 2.80
CA VAL A 69 13.49 -13.20 2.31
C VAL A 69 14.36 -11.96 2.48
N LEU A 70 13.87 -10.79 2.08
CA LEU A 70 14.62 -9.54 2.16
C LEU A 70 14.97 -9.19 3.61
N LEU A 71 14.00 -9.24 4.52
CA LEU A 71 14.21 -8.91 5.93
C LEU A 71 14.98 -9.99 6.69
N GLY A 72 14.86 -11.26 6.29
CA GLY A 72 15.56 -12.37 6.93
C GLY A 72 17.02 -12.53 6.50
N CYS A 73 17.35 -12.19 5.25
CA CYS A 73 18.68 -12.43 4.68
C CYS A 73 19.56 -11.18 4.58
N PHE A 74 18.99 -9.97 4.71
CA PHE A 74 19.71 -8.73 4.47
C PHE A 74 19.47 -7.69 5.57
N ARG A 75 20.46 -6.82 5.77
CA ARG A 75 20.33 -5.60 6.56
C ARG A 75 20.42 -4.39 5.64
N PHE A 76 19.37 -3.57 5.65
CA PHE A 76 19.28 -2.41 4.76
C PHE A 76 19.90 -1.18 5.40
N LYS A 77 20.58 -0.37 4.59
CA LYS A 77 21.00 0.99 4.92
C LYS A 77 20.69 1.88 3.72
N LEU A 78 20.21 3.10 3.98
CA LEU A 78 20.05 4.09 2.93
C LEU A 78 21.42 4.48 2.37
N ASN A 79 21.51 4.61 1.05
CA ASN A 79 22.73 5.09 0.39
C ASN A 79 23.01 6.56 0.74
N ASP A 80 21.95 7.36 0.84
CA ASP A 80 21.99 8.74 1.32
C ASP A 80 20.90 8.93 2.39
N GLU A 81 21.31 9.21 3.62
CA GLU A 81 20.41 9.39 4.77
C GLU A 81 19.69 10.75 4.75
N LYS A 82 20.18 11.72 3.95
CA LYS A 82 19.60 13.08 3.88
C LYS A 82 18.66 13.26 2.70
N LYS A 83 18.65 12.32 1.76
CA LYS A 83 17.80 12.41 0.58
C LYS A 83 16.36 12.04 0.91
N ASN A 84 15.46 13.01 0.76
CA ASN A 84 14.03 12.75 0.84
C ASN A 84 13.56 12.00 -0.40
N VAL A 85 13.00 10.81 -0.21
CA VAL A 85 12.39 10.02 -1.29
C VAL A 85 11.07 10.67 -1.67
N THR A 86 10.97 11.15 -2.91
CA THR A 86 9.73 11.72 -3.45
C THR A 86 9.22 10.90 -4.64
N TYR A 87 8.05 11.24 -5.15
CA TYR A 87 7.43 10.55 -6.28
C TYR A 87 7.30 11.50 -7.46
N LYS A 88 7.54 11.01 -8.67
CA LYS A 88 7.21 11.75 -9.89
C LYS A 88 5.70 11.70 -10.13
N THR A 89 5.10 12.84 -10.44
CA THR A 89 3.68 12.91 -10.81
C THR A 89 3.46 12.24 -12.17
N MET A 90 3.09 10.96 -12.15
CA MET A 90 2.82 10.14 -13.33
C MET A 90 1.63 9.22 -13.12
N ILE A 91 1.12 8.64 -14.21
CA ILE A 91 0.02 7.65 -14.17
C ILE A 91 0.43 6.40 -13.39
N THR A 92 1.71 6.02 -13.50
CA THR A 92 2.36 4.96 -12.73
C THR A 92 3.17 5.55 -11.57
N LEU A 93 3.24 4.86 -10.44
CA LEU A 93 4.01 5.33 -9.28
C LEU A 93 5.51 5.18 -9.55
N HIS A 94 6.17 6.28 -9.89
CA HIS A 94 7.62 6.34 -10.04
C HIS A 94 8.25 7.10 -8.88
N ILE A 95 9.32 6.54 -8.32
CA ILE A 95 10.16 7.23 -7.34
C ILE A 95 11.02 8.26 -8.08
N ASP A 96 11.16 9.45 -7.51
CA ASP A 96 12.08 10.45 -8.01
C ASP A 96 13.52 10.11 -7.58
N GLY A 97 14.40 10.07 -8.58
CA GLY A 97 15.70 9.41 -8.53
C GLY A 97 16.79 10.23 -7.88
#